data_AF-A0A976DYU3-F1
#
_entry.id   AF-A0A976DYU3-F1
#
_cell.length_a   1.000
_cell.length_b   1.000
_cell.length_c   1.000
_cell.angle_alpha   90.00
_cell.angle_beta   90.00
_cell.angle_gamma   90.00
#
_symmetry.space_group_name_H-M   'P 1'
#
loop_
_entity.id
_entity.type
_entity.pdbx_description
1 polymer ?
#
loop_
_entity_poly.entity_id
_entity_poly.type
_entity_poly.pdbx_seq_one_letter_code
_entity_poly.pdbx_strand_id
1 'polypeptide(L)'
;MNRFAALFAALDGTTKTGAKTAALADYFRTAPEADRVWTIALLTGRRPKRAVNATELRLWAAEGAGIPDWLFEESYTVVSDLAETIALLLPPPSTTVEMTLDHAIRSLIQLTGQPVEARKAAVLAAWSQLPTTGRFLYNKLLTGGFRMGVAQGLLTRALAQATGVEEATLAHRLMGNWDPARTAFAALIAGDSPAEGGDVRPYPFALASQLEDGPEGLGDP
;
A
#
# COMPACT_ATOMS: atom_id res chain seq x y z
N MET A 1 -10.63 -2.40 -5.09
CA MET A 1 -10.05 -3.45 -4.23
C MET A 1 -9.69 -4.69 -5.02
N ASN A 2 -10.58 -5.28 -5.83
CA ASN A 2 -10.29 -6.50 -6.60
C ASN A 2 -9.01 -6.42 -7.44
N ARG A 3 -8.80 -5.33 -8.18
CA ARG A 3 -7.56 -5.12 -8.96
C ARG A 3 -6.32 -5.01 -8.08
N PHE A 4 -6.43 -4.29 -6.96
CA PHE A 4 -5.33 -4.17 -6.00
C PHE A 4 -5.05 -5.50 -5.30
N ALA A 5 -6.07 -6.33 -5.07
CA ALA A 5 -5.93 -7.67 -4.54
C ALA A 5 -5.18 -8.59 -5.49
N ALA A 6 -5.52 -8.54 -6.78
CA ALA A 6 -4.79 -9.26 -7.81
C ALA A 6 -3.33 -8.81 -7.89
N LEU A 7 -3.07 -7.50 -7.83
CA LEU A 7 -1.71 -6.97 -7.74
C LEU A 7 -0.98 -7.48 -6.49
N PHE A 8 -1.60 -7.42 -5.31
CA PHE A 8 -1.02 -7.88 -4.05
C PHE A 8 -0.62 -9.35 -4.15
N ALA A 9 -1.54 -10.22 -4.59
CA ALA A 9 -1.29 -11.65 -4.74
C ALA A 9 -0.16 -11.92 -5.76
N ALA A 10 -0.13 -11.18 -6.88
CA ALA A 10 0.93 -11.31 -7.87
C ALA A 10 2.31 -10.89 -7.34
N LEU A 11 2.36 -9.86 -6.48
CA LEU A 11 3.61 -9.38 -5.87
C LEU A 11 4.12 -10.28 -4.75
N ASP A 12 3.20 -10.86 -3.97
CA ASP A 12 3.52 -11.75 -2.86
C ASP A 12 3.88 -13.17 -3.34
N GLY A 13 3.20 -13.66 -4.38
CA GLY A 13 3.41 -14.99 -4.95
C GLY A 13 4.67 -15.14 -5.83
N THR A 14 5.55 -14.14 -5.91
CA THR A 14 6.76 -14.22 -6.73
C THR A 14 7.96 -13.52 -6.10
N THR A 15 9.14 -14.09 -6.31
CA THR A 15 10.44 -13.48 -5.97
C THR A 15 11.12 -12.83 -7.18
N LYS A 16 10.59 -13.04 -8.40
CA LYS A 16 11.21 -12.56 -9.63
C LYS A 16 10.95 -11.07 -9.84
N THR A 17 12.01 -10.27 -9.82
CA THR A 17 11.96 -8.80 -10.04
C THR A 17 11.19 -8.43 -11.31
N GLY A 18 11.48 -9.09 -12.45
CA GLY A 18 10.80 -8.80 -13.71
C GLY A 18 9.29 -9.08 -13.68
N ALA A 19 8.86 -10.13 -12.98
CA ALA A 19 7.43 -10.44 -12.82
C ALA A 19 6.73 -9.38 -11.97
N LYS A 20 7.36 -8.92 -10.88
CA LYS A 20 6.83 -7.81 -10.06
C LYS A 20 6.73 -6.51 -10.85
N THR A 21 7.75 -6.18 -11.63
CA THR A 21 7.75 -4.98 -12.49
C THR A 21 6.61 -5.05 -13.51
N ALA A 22 6.43 -6.19 -14.18
CA ALA A 22 5.36 -6.36 -15.16
C ALA A 22 3.96 -6.25 -14.53
N ALA A 23 3.73 -6.87 -13.38
CA ALA A 23 2.46 -6.80 -12.65
C ALA A 23 2.12 -5.37 -12.22
N LEU A 24 3.10 -4.62 -11.71
CA LEU A 24 2.92 -3.20 -11.36
C LEU A 24 2.65 -2.33 -12.59
N ALA A 25 3.42 -2.53 -13.67
CA ALA A 25 3.23 -1.76 -14.90
C ALA A 25 1.83 -1.98 -15.48
N ASP A 26 1.34 -3.23 -15.45
CA ASP A 26 0.00 -3.56 -15.90
C ASP A 26 -1.09 -2.92 -15.04
N TYR A 27 -0.93 -2.97 -13.73
CA TYR A 27 -1.81 -2.29 -12.80
C TYR A 27 -1.86 -0.77 -13.07
N PHE A 28 -0.71 -0.13 -13.30
CA PHE A 28 -0.65 1.31 -13.58
C PHE A 28 -1.23 1.69 -14.95
N ARG A 29 -1.32 0.77 -15.92
CA ARG A 29 -2.03 1.03 -17.19
C ARG A 29 -3.54 0.93 -17.05
N THR A 30 -4.03 0.00 -16.21
CA THR A 30 -5.44 -0.41 -16.23
C THR A 30 -6.25 0.14 -15.06
N ALA A 31 -5.67 0.30 -13.86
CA ALA A 31 -6.39 0.72 -12.65
C ALA A 31 -7.02 2.13 -12.78
N PRO A 32 -8.07 2.48 -12.02
CA PRO A 32 -8.54 3.87 -11.92
C PRO A 32 -7.43 4.80 -11.42
N GLU A 33 -7.41 6.07 -11.84
CA GLU A 33 -6.32 7.00 -11.49
C GLU A 33 -6.12 7.16 -9.98
N ALA A 34 -7.21 7.31 -9.20
CA ALA A 34 -7.11 7.43 -7.75
C ALA A 34 -6.47 6.18 -7.10
N ASP A 35 -6.83 4.99 -7.57
CA ASP A 35 -6.24 3.72 -7.10
C ASP A 35 -4.75 3.63 -7.46
N ARG A 36 -4.32 4.19 -8.61
CA ARG A 36 -2.88 4.27 -8.99
C ARG A 36 -2.11 5.15 -8.01
N VAL A 37 -2.61 6.35 -7.73
CA VAL A 37 -1.97 7.31 -6.82
C VAL A 37 -1.83 6.73 -5.42
N TRP A 38 -2.90 6.12 -4.90
CA TRP A 38 -2.82 5.44 -3.60
C TRP A 38 -1.86 4.27 -3.59
N THR A 39 -1.77 3.50 -4.67
CA THR A 39 -0.81 2.39 -4.78
C THR A 39 0.63 2.91 -4.72
N ILE A 40 0.94 3.99 -5.44
CA ILE A 40 2.24 4.66 -5.35
C ILE A 40 2.50 5.13 -3.92
N ALA A 41 1.50 5.75 -3.27
CA ALA A 41 1.62 6.25 -1.91
C ALA A 41 1.94 5.12 -0.90
N LEU A 42 1.21 4.00 -0.98
CA LEU A 42 1.41 2.84 -0.11
C LEU A 42 2.81 2.22 -0.27
N LEU A 43 3.30 2.16 -1.51
CA LEU A 43 4.61 1.58 -1.86
C LEU A 43 5.79 2.51 -1.58
N THR A 44 5.57 3.83 -1.55
CA THR A 44 6.57 4.85 -1.18
C THR A 44 6.52 5.23 0.30
N GLY A 45 5.70 4.55 1.10
CA GLY A 45 5.59 4.78 2.54
C GLY A 45 4.70 5.95 2.95
N ARG A 46 4.03 6.63 2.01
CA ARG A 46 3.05 7.71 2.26
C ARG A 46 1.69 7.14 2.68
N ARG A 47 1.65 6.51 3.85
CA ARG A 47 0.44 5.86 4.38
C ARG A 47 -0.39 6.83 5.22
N PRO A 48 -1.73 6.71 5.22
CA PRO A 48 -2.58 7.42 6.16
C PRO A 48 -2.19 7.15 7.61
N LYS A 49 -2.49 8.10 8.51
CA LYS A 49 -2.35 7.88 9.96
C LYS A 49 -3.27 6.73 10.39
N ARG A 50 -2.78 5.90 11.31
CA ARG A 50 -3.58 4.80 11.87
C ARG A 50 -4.70 5.36 12.75
N ALA A 51 -5.94 5.06 12.39
CA ALA A 51 -7.11 5.44 13.18
C ALA A 51 -7.47 4.42 14.27
N VAL A 52 -7.03 3.16 14.10
CA VAL A 52 -7.40 2.02 14.97
C VAL A 52 -6.12 1.25 15.32
N ASN A 53 -6.02 0.79 16.57
CA ASN A 53 -4.90 -0.03 17.04
C ASN A 53 -5.20 -1.54 16.99
N ALA A 54 -4.17 -2.36 17.19
CA ALA A 54 -4.29 -3.82 17.12
C ALA A 54 -5.23 -4.41 18.18
N THR A 55 -5.22 -3.87 19.40
CA THR A 55 -6.08 -4.32 20.51
C THR A 55 -7.55 -4.08 20.19
N GLU A 56 -7.89 -2.91 19.67
CA GLU A 56 -9.24 -2.58 19.21
C GLU A 56 -9.70 -3.55 18.12
N LEU A 57 -8.89 -3.77 17.09
CA LEU A 57 -9.23 -4.67 15.97
C LEU A 57 -9.48 -6.10 16.46
N ARG A 58 -8.63 -6.61 17.35
CA ARG A 58 -8.78 -7.93 17.96
C ARG A 58 -10.12 -8.05 18.68
N LEU A 59 -10.42 -7.12 19.58
CA LEU A 59 -11.65 -7.12 20.37
C LEU A 59 -12.89 -7.06 19.47
N TRP A 60 -12.89 -6.17 18.49
CA TRP A 60 -14.02 -6.03 17.56
C TRP A 60 -14.17 -7.23 16.65
N ALA A 61 -13.08 -7.88 16.26
CA ALA A 61 -13.12 -9.07 15.43
C ALA A 61 -13.63 -10.30 16.21
N ALA A 62 -13.21 -10.49 17.45
CA ALA A 62 -13.73 -11.55 18.31
C ALA A 62 -15.26 -11.38 18.53
N GLU A 63 -15.70 -10.15 18.80
CA GLU A 63 -17.12 -9.81 18.91
C GLU A 63 -17.87 -10.06 17.59
N GLY A 64 -17.33 -9.57 16.46
CA GLY A 64 -17.94 -9.74 15.14
C GLY A 64 -17.98 -11.19 14.65
N ALA A 65 -17.08 -12.05 15.13
CA ALA A 65 -17.07 -13.48 14.86
C ALA A 65 -17.93 -14.28 15.86
N GLY A 66 -18.38 -13.65 16.96
CA GLY A 66 -19.13 -14.34 18.01
C GLY A 66 -18.30 -15.35 18.80
N ILE A 67 -16.99 -15.12 18.93
CA ILE A 67 -16.06 -16.01 19.63
C ILE A 67 -15.44 -15.34 20.86
N PRO A 68 -15.08 -16.11 21.89
CA PRO A 68 -14.37 -15.56 23.04
C PRO A 68 -12.93 -15.14 22.69
N ASP A 69 -12.39 -14.18 23.44
CA ASP A 69 -11.06 -13.59 23.22
C ASP A 69 -9.94 -14.65 23.16
N TRP A 70 -10.00 -15.66 24.04
CA TRP A 70 -9.01 -16.74 24.05
C TRP A 70 -8.97 -17.53 22.74
N LEU A 71 -10.13 -17.75 22.08
CA LEU A 71 -10.19 -18.50 20.83
C LEU A 71 -9.63 -17.68 19.66
N PHE A 72 -9.82 -16.36 19.72
CA PHE A 72 -9.16 -15.46 18.78
C PHE A 72 -7.63 -15.54 18.95
N GLU A 73 -7.12 -15.48 20.18
CA GLU A 73 -5.67 -15.55 20.45
C GLU A 73 -5.03 -16.87 20.02
N GLU A 74 -5.70 -18.00 20.27
CA GLU A 74 -5.26 -19.31 19.76
C GLU A 74 -5.20 -19.32 18.23
N SER A 75 -6.22 -18.77 17.57
CA SER A 75 -6.26 -18.65 16.10
C SER A 75 -5.14 -17.75 15.57
N TYR A 76 -4.91 -16.62 16.23
CA TYR A 76 -3.83 -15.70 15.89
C TYR A 76 -2.46 -16.35 16.04
N THR A 77 -2.25 -17.17 17.07
CA THR A 77 -0.98 -17.90 17.27
C THR A 77 -0.68 -18.84 16.10
N VAL A 78 -1.70 -19.48 15.54
CA VAL A 78 -1.56 -20.36 14.36
C VAL A 78 -1.27 -19.56 13.08
N VAL A 79 -2.01 -18.49 12.83
CA VAL A 79 -1.90 -17.71 11.58
C VAL A 79 -0.71 -16.73 11.60
N SER A 80 -0.35 -16.21 12.76
CA SER A 80 0.72 -15.21 12.98
C SER A 80 0.56 -13.89 12.21
N ASP A 81 -0.63 -13.63 11.64
CA ASP A 81 -0.97 -12.40 10.93
C ASP A 81 -2.35 -11.92 11.35
N LEU A 82 -2.42 -10.76 12.01
CA LEU A 82 -3.68 -10.23 12.55
C LEU A 82 -4.69 -9.95 11.43
N ALA A 83 -4.24 -9.44 10.28
CA ALA A 83 -5.14 -9.09 9.19
C ALA A 83 -5.78 -10.33 8.57
N GLU A 84 -5.00 -11.40 8.43
CA GLU A 84 -5.45 -12.70 7.92
C GLU A 84 -6.33 -13.42 8.94
N THR A 85 -5.93 -13.44 10.21
CA THR A 85 -6.71 -14.04 11.31
C THR A 85 -8.12 -13.46 11.34
N ILE A 86 -8.26 -12.12 11.31
CA ILE A 86 -9.55 -11.45 11.28
C ILE A 86 -10.33 -11.83 10.00
N ALA A 87 -9.67 -11.86 8.85
CA ALA A 87 -10.33 -12.17 7.58
C ALA A 87 -10.90 -13.59 7.53
N LEU A 88 -10.21 -14.55 8.17
CA LEU A 88 -10.59 -15.96 8.24
C LEU A 88 -11.68 -16.23 9.29
N LEU A 89 -11.61 -15.57 10.45
CA LEU A 89 -12.55 -15.82 11.56
C LEU A 89 -13.91 -15.17 11.38
N LEU A 90 -13.97 -14.02 10.70
CA LEU A 90 -15.24 -13.32 10.52
C LEU A 90 -16.19 -14.08 9.58
N PRO A 91 -17.50 -14.13 9.89
CA PRO A 91 -18.48 -14.83 9.06
C PRO A 91 -18.54 -14.25 7.64
N PRO A 92 -18.95 -15.03 6.62
CA PRO A 92 -19.14 -14.51 5.26
C PRO A 92 -20.02 -13.25 5.23
N PRO A 93 -19.79 -12.33 4.28
CA PRO A 93 -20.55 -11.08 4.23
C PRO A 93 -21.99 -11.36 3.80
N SER A 94 -22.96 -10.70 4.45
CA SER A 94 -24.39 -10.82 4.09
C SER A 94 -24.74 -10.10 2.78
N THR A 95 -23.91 -9.14 2.38
CA THR A 95 -24.00 -8.39 1.12
C THR A 95 -22.60 -8.07 0.66
N THR A 96 -22.32 -8.15 -0.63
CA THR A 96 -21.01 -7.79 -1.17
C THR A 96 -21.08 -6.43 -1.85
N VAL A 97 -20.15 -5.55 -1.51
CA VAL A 97 -19.99 -4.25 -2.16
C VAL A 97 -18.63 -4.21 -2.84
N GLU A 98 -18.61 -3.78 -4.10
CA GLU A 98 -17.35 -3.48 -4.78
C GLU A 98 -16.74 -2.19 -4.22
N MET A 99 -15.75 -2.35 -3.36
CA MET A 99 -14.98 -1.23 -2.81
C MET A 99 -13.73 -0.98 -3.67
N THR A 100 -13.43 0.28 -4.02
CA THR A 100 -12.15 0.68 -4.66
C THR A 100 -11.03 0.81 -3.62
N LEU A 101 -9.76 0.89 -4.04
CA LEU A 101 -8.67 1.17 -3.09
C LEU A 101 -8.80 2.59 -2.52
N ASP A 102 -9.12 3.56 -3.37
CA ASP A 102 -9.36 4.94 -2.97
C ASP A 102 -10.48 5.06 -1.93
N HIS A 103 -11.63 4.43 -2.16
CA HIS A 103 -12.74 4.47 -1.21
C HIS A 103 -12.35 3.86 0.14
N ALA A 104 -11.64 2.74 0.13
CA ALA A 104 -11.15 2.10 1.34
C ALA A 104 -10.26 3.05 2.15
N ILE A 105 -9.26 3.65 1.51
CA ILE A 105 -8.31 4.54 2.18
C ILE A 105 -8.98 5.82 2.67
N ARG A 106 -9.86 6.44 1.87
CA ARG A 106 -10.61 7.63 2.29
C ARG A 106 -11.48 7.34 3.51
N SER A 107 -12.14 6.19 3.53
CA SER A 107 -12.92 5.74 4.68
C SER A 107 -12.04 5.63 5.93
N LEU A 108 -10.83 5.06 5.82
CA LEU A 108 -9.88 4.97 6.93
C LEU A 108 -9.41 6.35 7.42
N ILE A 109 -9.14 7.28 6.51
CA ILE A 109 -8.75 8.66 6.85
C ILE A 109 -9.86 9.32 7.68
N GLN A 110 -11.13 9.14 7.28
CA GLN A 110 -12.29 9.71 7.98
C GLN A 110 -12.47 9.16 9.41
N LEU A 111 -11.95 7.96 9.72
CA LEU A 111 -11.96 7.41 11.07
C LEU A 111 -10.97 8.12 12.02
N THR A 112 -9.97 8.81 11.48
CA THR A 112 -8.95 9.48 12.31
C THR A 112 -9.59 10.59 13.14
N GLY A 113 -9.41 10.52 14.46
CA GLY A 113 -9.99 11.51 15.39
C GLY A 113 -11.46 11.25 15.76
N GLN A 114 -12.09 10.20 15.23
CA GLN A 114 -13.46 9.83 15.59
C GLN A 114 -13.52 9.10 16.93
N PRO A 115 -14.66 9.18 17.66
CA PRO A 115 -14.91 8.38 18.86
C PRO A 115 -14.82 6.87 18.60
N VAL A 116 -14.45 6.09 19.63
CA VAL A 116 -14.29 4.64 19.55
C VAL A 116 -15.51 3.94 18.96
N GLU A 117 -16.72 4.32 19.38
CA GLU A 117 -17.96 3.69 18.91
C GLU A 117 -18.21 3.91 17.43
N ALA A 118 -17.91 5.12 16.93
CA ALA A 118 -18.03 5.43 15.51
C ALA A 118 -17.01 4.66 14.67
N ARG A 119 -15.76 4.53 15.15
CA ARG A 119 -14.72 3.72 14.49
C ARG A 119 -15.10 2.25 14.45
N LYS A 120 -15.55 1.70 15.59
CA LYS A 120 -15.99 0.31 15.72
C LYS A 120 -17.13 0.00 14.74
N ALA A 121 -18.17 0.83 14.74
CA ALA A 121 -19.32 0.66 13.86
C ALA A 121 -18.90 0.66 12.38
N ALA A 122 -18.03 1.59 11.97
CA ALA A 122 -17.55 1.68 10.60
C ALA A 122 -16.69 0.47 10.18
N VAL A 123 -15.83 -0.03 11.07
CA VAL A 123 -15.00 -1.22 10.80
C VAL A 123 -15.85 -2.48 10.69
N LEU A 124 -16.81 -2.69 11.61
CA LEU A 124 -17.75 -3.80 11.55
C LEU A 124 -18.60 -3.76 10.26
N ALA A 125 -19.08 -2.57 9.88
CA ALA A 125 -19.82 -2.38 8.63
C ALA A 125 -18.97 -2.77 7.41
N ALA A 126 -17.72 -2.30 7.33
CA ALA A 126 -16.81 -2.66 6.24
C ALA A 126 -16.57 -4.18 6.18
N TRP A 127 -16.35 -4.85 7.30
CA TRP A 127 -16.16 -6.30 7.33
C TRP A 127 -17.40 -7.07 6.87
N SER A 128 -18.59 -6.62 7.24
CA SER A 128 -19.85 -7.25 6.82
C SER A 128 -20.12 -7.17 5.32
N GLN A 129 -19.39 -6.30 4.59
CA GLN A 129 -19.59 -6.03 3.18
C GLN A 129 -18.49 -6.55 2.26
N LEU A 130 -17.35 -6.96 2.82
CA LEU A 130 -16.18 -7.38 2.06
C LEU A 130 -16.02 -8.89 2.07
N PRO A 131 -15.65 -9.52 0.93
CA PRO A 131 -15.22 -10.92 0.91
C PRO A 131 -13.88 -11.09 1.63
N THR A 132 -13.50 -12.32 1.96
CA THR A 132 -12.28 -12.66 2.72
C THR A 132 -11.03 -11.93 2.22
N THR A 133 -10.74 -11.97 0.92
CA THR A 133 -9.57 -11.27 0.34
C THR A 133 -9.67 -9.74 0.50
N GLY A 134 -10.87 -9.18 0.34
CA GLY A 134 -11.12 -7.74 0.54
C GLY A 134 -10.92 -7.33 2.00
N ARG A 135 -11.40 -8.14 2.96
CA ARG A 135 -11.20 -7.92 4.40
C ARG A 135 -9.73 -7.99 4.77
N PHE A 136 -9.02 -8.99 4.28
CA PHE A 136 -7.58 -9.14 4.51
C PHE A 136 -6.84 -7.86 4.10
N LEU A 137 -7.07 -7.35 2.90
CA LEU A 137 -6.41 -6.14 2.42
C LEU A 137 -6.87 -4.89 3.17
N TYR A 138 -8.15 -4.77 3.50
CA TYR A 138 -8.66 -3.68 4.32
C TYR A 138 -7.99 -3.65 5.71
N ASN A 139 -7.82 -4.82 6.32
CA ASN A 139 -7.11 -4.98 7.59
C ASN A 139 -5.61 -4.67 7.45
N LYS A 140 -4.99 -5.01 6.32
CA LYS A 140 -3.60 -4.60 6.02
C LYS A 140 -3.46 -3.08 5.91
N LEU A 141 -4.47 -2.39 5.37
CA LEU A 141 -4.50 -0.92 5.31
C LEU A 141 -4.64 -0.32 6.71
N LEU A 142 -5.55 -0.84 7.54
CA LEU A 142 -5.73 -0.43 8.94
C LEU A 142 -4.45 -0.60 9.78
N THR A 143 -3.83 -1.77 9.67
CA THR A 143 -2.65 -2.13 10.47
C THR A 143 -1.35 -1.60 9.87
N GLY A 144 -1.34 -1.16 8.61
CA GLY A 144 -0.11 -0.83 7.89
C GLY A 144 0.83 -2.03 7.70
N GLY A 145 0.30 -3.25 7.66
CA GLY A 145 1.07 -4.50 7.57
C GLY A 145 1.53 -4.90 6.17
N PHE A 146 1.65 -3.96 5.21
CA PHE A 146 2.08 -4.29 3.84
C PHE A 146 3.58 -4.49 3.73
N ARG A 147 4.00 -5.73 3.42
CA ARG A 147 5.38 -6.14 3.14
C ARG A 147 5.49 -6.81 1.77
N MET A 148 5.23 -6.07 0.68
CA MET A 148 5.21 -6.66 -0.68
C MET A 148 6.59 -6.84 -1.33
N GLY A 149 7.68 -6.50 -0.63
CA GLY A 149 9.04 -6.61 -1.17
C GLY A 149 9.23 -5.83 -2.47
N VAL A 150 8.66 -4.62 -2.54
CA VAL A 150 8.78 -3.70 -3.68
C VAL A 150 9.71 -2.56 -3.28
N ALA A 151 10.93 -2.57 -3.81
CA ALA A 151 11.87 -1.47 -3.65
C ALA A 151 11.46 -0.26 -4.51
N GLN A 152 11.86 0.94 -4.10
CA GLN A 152 11.52 2.18 -4.81
C GLN A 152 11.95 2.15 -6.29
N GLY A 153 13.14 1.64 -6.61
CA GLY A 153 13.57 1.50 -8.01
C GLY A 153 12.69 0.57 -8.84
N LEU A 154 12.13 -0.48 -8.25
CA LEU A 154 11.20 -1.39 -8.93
C LEU A 154 9.89 -0.68 -9.29
N LEU A 155 9.37 0.13 -8.36
CA LEU A 155 8.21 0.97 -8.58
C LEU A 155 8.46 1.99 -9.71
N THR A 156 9.59 2.70 -9.67
CA THR A 156 9.96 3.68 -10.69
C THR A 156 10.05 3.04 -12.08
N ARG A 157 10.71 1.89 -12.21
CA ARG A 157 10.78 1.12 -13.47
C ARG A 157 9.41 0.71 -13.98
N ALA A 158 8.54 0.22 -13.10
CA ALA A 158 7.19 -0.17 -13.48
C ALA A 158 6.36 1.04 -13.98
N LEU A 159 6.51 2.20 -13.35
CA LEU A 159 5.88 3.45 -13.80
C LEU A 159 6.44 3.93 -15.13
N ALA A 160 7.76 3.80 -15.36
CA ALA A 160 8.39 4.12 -16.64
C ALA A 160 7.82 3.23 -17.76
N GLN A 161 7.72 1.92 -17.51
CA GLN A 161 7.11 0.97 -18.45
C GLN A 161 5.62 1.29 -18.72
N ALA A 162 4.89 1.77 -17.72
CA ALA A 162 3.46 2.07 -17.86
C ALA A 162 3.17 3.40 -18.56
N THR A 163 4.07 4.40 -18.40
CA THR A 163 3.82 5.79 -18.82
C THR A 163 4.71 6.26 -19.96
N GLY A 164 5.81 5.56 -20.25
CA GLY A 164 6.83 5.97 -21.22
C GLY A 164 7.75 7.09 -20.74
N VAL A 165 7.61 7.54 -19.49
CA VAL A 165 8.47 8.58 -18.89
C VAL A 165 9.76 7.94 -18.37
N GLU A 166 10.88 8.63 -18.50
CA GLU A 166 12.18 8.18 -18.00
C GLU A 166 12.18 7.93 -16.47
N GLU A 167 12.87 6.87 -16.03
CA GLU A 167 12.97 6.48 -14.63
C GLU A 167 13.52 7.62 -13.74
N ALA A 168 14.55 8.32 -14.18
CA ALA A 168 15.16 9.42 -13.41
C ALA A 168 14.16 10.57 -13.18
N THR A 169 13.41 10.94 -14.22
CA THR A 169 12.36 11.96 -14.11
C THR A 169 11.25 11.54 -13.15
N LEU A 170 10.79 10.28 -13.24
CA LEU A 170 9.76 9.75 -12.33
C LEU A 170 10.25 9.70 -10.89
N ALA A 171 11.48 9.25 -10.65
CA ALA A 171 12.07 9.23 -9.31
C ALA A 171 12.07 10.63 -8.69
N HIS A 172 12.50 11.65 -9.44
CA HIS A 172 12.48 13.04 -9.00
C HIS A 172 11.06 13.56 -8.68
N ARG A 173 10.08 13.26 -9.55
CA ARG A 173 8.67 13.64 -9.33
C ARG A 173 8.08 13.01 -8.07
N LEU A 174 8.35 11.72 -7.83
CA LEU A 174 7.84 10.98 -6.67
C LEU A 174 8.44 11.45 -5.34
N MET A 175 9.64 12.04 -5.34
CA MET A 175 10.27 12.64 -4.15
C MET A 175 9.58 13.94 -3.70
N GLY A 176 8.84 14.61 -4.58
CA GLY A 176 8.21 15.91 -4.29
C GLY A 176 7.16 15.87 -3.19
N ASN A 177 6.73 17.05 -2.74
CA ASN A 177 5.61 17.16 -1.81
C ASN A 177 4.29 17.03 -2.60
N TRP A 178 3.59 15.92 -2.42
CA TRP A 178 2.32 15.62 -3.09
C TRP A 178 1.43 14.86 -2.11
N ASP A 179 0.13 15.12 -2.21
CA ASP A 179 -0.89 14.55 -1.35
C ASP A 179 -1.70 13.52 -2.14
N PRO A 180 -1.62 12.21 -1.81
CA PRO A 180 -2.38 11.19 -2.53
C PRO A 180 -3.89 11.40 -2.52
N ALA A 181 -4.44 12.15 -1.56
CA ALA A 181 -5.86 12.44 -1.51
C ALA A 181 -6.29 13.52 -2.52
N ARG A 182 -5.35 14.32 -3.04
CA ARG A 182 -5.61 15.51 -3.88
C ARG A 182 -4.89 15.48 -5.23
N THR A 183 -3.71 14.87 -5.31
CA THR A 183 -2.89 14.84 -6.52
C THR A 183 -3.45 13.83 -7.52
N ALA A 184 -3.80 14.29 -8.73
CA ALA A 184 -4.20 13.42 -9.82
C ALA A 184 -3.00 12.62 -10.36
N PHE A 185 -3.25 11.41 -10.88
CA PHE A 185 -2.20 10.56 -11.45
C PHE A 185 -1.47 11.27 -12.59
N ALA A 186 -2.21 11.85 -13.54
CA ALA A 186 -1.64 12.60 -14.66
C ALA A 186 -0.71 13.74 -14.20
N ALA A 187 -1.11 14.52 -13.19
CA ALA A 187 -0.29 15.61 -12.64
C ALA A 187 0.97 15.10 -11.93
N LEU A 188 0.87 13.98 -11.20
CA LEU A 188 2.02 13.34 -10.55
C LEU A 188 3.04 12.84 -11.58
N ILE A 189 2.56 12.28 -12.69
CA ILE A 189 3.40 11.76 -13.77
C ILE A 189 3.94 12.87 -14.66
N ALA A 190 3.17 13.91 -14.99
CA ALA A 190 3.61 15.04 -15.82
C ALA A 190 4.58 15.97 -15.09
N GLY A 191 4.52 16.02 -13.75
CA GLY A 191 5.31 16.93 -12.93
C GLY A 191 4.63 18.29 -12.70
N ASP A 192 3.39 18.45 -13.14
CA ASP A 192 2.62 19.71 -13.07
C ASP A 192 1.99 19.98 -11.70
N SER A 193 2.46 19.31 -10.64
CA SER A 193 1.91 19.54 -9.31
C SER A 193 2.19 20.98 -8.85
N PRO A 194 1.16 21.78 -8.52
CA PRO A 194 1.27 23.21 -8.21
C PRO A 194 1.83 23.48 -6.80
N ALA A 195 2.76 22.64 -6.32
CA ALA A 195 3.52 22.93 -5.11
C ALA A 195 4.64 23.92 -5.47
N GLU A 196 4.23 25.18 -5.60
CA GLU A 196 5.09 26.36 -5.59
C GLU A 196 5.95 26.36 -4.32
N GLY A 197 7.27 26.44 -4.49
CA GLY A 197 8.21 26.64 -3.39
C GLY A 197 9.55 25.95 -3.61
N GLY A 198 10.47 26.64 -4.28
CA GLY A 198 11.92 26.37 -4.23
C GLY A 198 12.37 25.06 -4.85
N ASP A 199 12.77 25.11 -6.11
CA ASP A 199 13.31 24.01 -6.92
C ASP A 199 14.73 23.59 -6.47
N VAL A 200 14.88 23.19 -5.21
CA VAL A 200 16.10 22.57 -4.68
C VAL A 200 15.70 21.27 -4.02
N ARG A 201 15.55 20.23 -4.83
CA ARG A 201 15.42 18.85 -4.36
C ARG A 201 16.75 18.16 -4.59
N PRO A 202 17.36 17.58 -3.55
CA PRO A 202 18.61 16.85 -3.76
C PRO A 202 18.32 15.71 -4.73
N TYR A 203 19.08 15.65 -5.83
CA TYR A 203 19.17 14.41 -6.59
C TYR A 203 19.64 13.32 -5.62
N PRO A 204 19.12 12.08 -5.76
CA PRO A 204 19.65 10.97 -4.98
C PRO A 204 21.16 10.90 -5.18
N PHE A 205 21.92 10.85 -4.08
CA PHE A 205 23.37 10.76 -4.13
C PHE A 205 23.77 9.55 -4.95
N ALA A 206 24.60 9.76 -5.97
CA ALA A 206 25.30 8.67 -6.62
C ALA A 206 26.27 8.06 -5.59
N LEU A 207 26.01 6.82 -5.20
CA LEU A 207 26.93 6.09 -4.33
C LEU A 207 28.10 5.58 -5.15
N ALA A 208 29.32 5.77 -4.65
CA ALA A 208 30.50 5.17 -5.25
C ALA A 208 30.35 3.64 -5.23
N SER A 209 30.57 3.00 -6.37
CA SER A 209 30.69 1.54 -6.42
C SER A 209 32.04 1.15 -5.81
N GLN A 210 32.07 0.08 -5.02
CA GLN A 210 33.35 -0.50 -4.60
C GLN A 210 34.13 -0.92 -5.84
N LEU A 211 35.45 -0.75 -5.80
CA LEU A 211 36.32 -1.33 -6.81
C LEU A 211 36.25 -2.87 -6.65
N GLU A 212 36.04 -3.58 -7.76
CA GLU A 212 36.01 -5.05 -7.75
C GLU A 212 37.39 -5.64 -7.40
N ASP A 213 38.43 -5.03 -7.96
CA ASP A 213 39.83 -5.26 -7.62
C ASP A 213 40.38 -3.97 -6.97
N GLY A 214 41.34 -4.07 -6.05
CA GLY A 214 41.88 -2.91 -5.35
C GLY A 214 42.44 -1.80 -6.27
N PRO A 215 42.86 -0.65 -5.71
CA PRO A 215 43.25 0.52 -6.49
C PRO A 215 44.53 0.33 -7.34
N GLU A 216 45.22 -0.81 -7.22
CA GLU A 216 46.50 -1.09 -7.85
C GLU A 216 46.44 -1.05 -9.39
N GLY A 217 45.26 -1.28 -9.99
CA GLY A 217 45.04 -1.23 -11.44
C GLY A 217 44.66 0.14 -12.00
N LEU A 218 44.51 1.17 -11.17
CA LEU A 218 43.94 2.47 -11.57
C LEU A 218 44.96 3.45 -12.17
N GLY A 219 46.25 3.10 -12.18
CA GLY A 219 47.34 3.97 -12.62
C GLY A 219 47.76 5.01 -11.58
N ASP A 220 48.82 5.75 -11.88
CA ASP A 220 49.30 6.85 -11.04
C ASP A 220 48.34 8.07 -11.10
N PRO A 221 48.21 8.83 -10.00
CA PRO A 221 47.28 9.96 -9.89
C PRO A 221 47.59 11.14 -10.83
#